data_AF-A0A0A3IYU1-F1
#
_entry.id   AF-A0A0A3IYU1-F1
#
_cell.length_a   1.000
_cell.length_b   1.000
_cell.length_c   1.000
_cell.angle_alpha   90.00
_cell.angle_beta   90.00
_cell.angle_gamma   90.00
#
_symmetry.space_group_name_H-M   'P 1'
#
loop_
_entity.id
_entity.type
_entity.pdbx_description
1 polymer ?
#
loop_
_entity_poly.entity_id
_entity_poly.type
_entity_poly.pdbx_seq_one_letter_code
_entity_poly.pdbx_strand_id
1 'polypeptide(L)'
;MSKLLKTIEVKSVNGLYRIHQYKDGNALPKLVIYQVVNGHEVPVKNMYGELKRLNEEFSFGIEHEPKERTRLNTREFGREFIRRYKGR
;
A
#
# COMPACT_ATOMS: atom_id res chain seq x y z
N MET A 1 3.96 -17.01 -4.43
CA MET A 1 2.50 -16.85 -4.34
C MET A 1 2.18 -15.87 -3.22
N SER A 2 1.41 -14.82 -3.50
CA SER A 2 1.00 -13.84 -2.49
C SER A 2 -0.10 -14.42 -1.59
N LYS A 3 0.11 -14.50 -0.28
CA LYS A 3 -0.87 -15.04 0.67
C LYS A 3 -1.73 -13.91 1.24
N LEU A 4 -3.05 -14.00 1.11
CA LEU A 4 -3.95 -13.06 1.78
C LEU A 4 -3.79 -13.22 3.30
N LEU A 5 -3.43 -12.12 3.97
CA LEU A 5 -3.25 -12.04 5.41
C LEU A 5 -4.52 -11.59 6.10
N LYS A 6 -5.09 -10.48 5.63
CA LYS A 6 -6.21 -9.82 6.29
C LYS A 6 -7.04 -9.07 5.25
N THR A 7 -8.35 -9.09 5.44
CA THR A 7 -9.29 -8.21 4.78
C THR A 7 -9.85 -7.25 5.82
N ILE A 8 -9.78 -5.96 5.54
CA ILE A 8 -10.37 -4.90 6.37
C ILE A 8 -11.53 -4.31 5.58
N GLU A 9 -12.74 -4.39 6.13
CA GLU A 9 -13.92 -3.79 5.53
C GLU A 9 -14.15 -2.40 6.16
N VAL A 10 -14.34 -1.39 5.31
CA VAL A 10 -14.44 0.01 5.70
C VAL A 10 -15.69 0.60 5.07
N LYS A 11 -16.60 1.13 5.88
CA LYS A 11 -17.76 1.90 5.42
C LYS A 11 -17.43 3.38 5.46
N SER A 12 -17.07 3.95 4.31
CA SER A 12 -16.83 5.39 4.12
C SER A 12 -18.12 6.08 3.67
N VAL A 13 -18.16 7.41 3.78
CA VAL A 13 -19.24 8.23 3.20
C VAL A 13 -19.41 7.97 1.70
N ASN A 14 -18.33 7.60 1.00
CA ASN A 14 -18.34 7.32 -0.44
C ASN A 14 -18.65 5.85 -0.79
N GLY A 15 -19.05 5.04 0.20
CA GLY A 15 -19.46 3.66 0.02
C GLY A 15 -18.61 2.65 0.80
N LEU A 16 -18.81 1.38 0.48
CA LEU A 16 -18.13 0.27 1.13
C LEU A 16 -16.81 -0.02 0.43
N TYR A 17 -15.73 -0.14 1.19
CA TYR A 17 -14.40 -0.47 0.73
C TYR A 17 -13.87 -1.73 1.42
N ARG A 18 -13.06 -2.49 0.70
CA ARG A 18 -12.34 -3.65 1.23
C ARG A 18 -10.85 -3.51 0.94
N ILE A 19 -10.06 -3.54 1.99
CA ILE A 19 -8.60 -3.45 1.94
C ILE A 19 -8.05 -4.85 2.18
N HIS A 20 -7.46 -5.43 1.14
CA HIS A 20 -6.82 -6.74 1.18
C HIS A 20 -5.33 -6.57 1.43
N GLN A 21 -4.81 -7.25 2.43
CA GLN A 21 -3.39 -7.27 2.75
C GLN A 21 -2.80 -8.61 2.32
N TYR A 22 -1.77 -8.58 1.49
CA TYR A 22 -1.09 -9.76 0.99
C TYR A 22 0.36 -9.81 1.50
N LYS A 23 0.80 -10.98 1.97
CA LYS A 23 2.21 -11.27 2.19
C LYS A 23 2.85 -11.61 0.84
N ASP A 24 3.78 -10.79 0.39
CA ASP A 24 4.50 -10.98 -0.89
C ASP A 24 6.02 -11.14 -0.72
N GLY A 25 6.50 -11.28 0.52
CA GLY A 25 7.92 -11.42 0.84
C GLY A 25 8.63 -10.08 1.13
N ASN A 26 7.97 -8.95 0.92
CA ASN A 26 8.48 -7.64 1.34
C ASN A 26 8.27 -7.39 2.84
N ALA A 27 9.02 -6.42 3.38
CA ALA A 27 8.92 -6.00 4.78
C ALA A 27 7.54 -5.43 5.14
N LEU A 28 6.88 -4.80 4.17
CA LEU A 28 5.51 -4.29 4.29
C LEU A 28 4.57 -5.16 3.44
N PRO A 29 3.38 -5.49 3.94
CA PRO A 29 2.40 -6.25 3.17
C PRO A 29 1.91 -5.43 1.97
N LYS A 30 1.72 -6.10 0.85
CA LYS A 30 1.09 -5.51 -0.32
C LYS A 30 -0.39 -5.25 -0.03
N LEU A 31 -0.80 -3.99 -0.12
CA LEU A 31 -2.19 -3.60 0.01
C LEU A 31 -2.86 -3.59 -1.36
N VAL A 32 -4.13 -3.98 -1.42
CA VAL A 32 -5.00 -3.80 -2.58
C VAL A 32 -6.36 -3.34 -2.05
N ILE A 33 -6.88 -2.25 -2.61
CA ILE A 33 -8.15 -1.68 -2.17
C ILE A 33 -9.20 -1.91 -3.27
N TYR A 34 -10.36 -2.37 -2.84
CA TYR A 34 -11.55 -2.54 -3.66
C TYR A 34 -12.66 -1.66 -3.11
N GLN A 35 -13.44 -1.06 -4.00
CA GLN A 35 -14.73 -0.48 -3.68
C GLN A 35 -15.83 -1.48 -4.02
N VAL A 36 -16.75 -1.71 -3.10
CA VAL A 36 -17.88 -2.60 -3.32
C VAL A 36 -19.01 -1.79 -3.96
N VAL A 37 -19.25 -2.03 -5.24
CA VAL A 37 -20.32 -1.38 -6.02
C VAL A 37 -21.28 -2.47 -6.49
N ASN A 38 -22.57 -2.35 -6.12
CA ASN A 38 -23.61 -3.35 -6.46
C ASN A 38 -23.24 -4.79 -6.05
N GLY A 39 -22.56 -4.95 -4.91
CA GLY A 39 -22.12 -6.26 -4.41
C GLY A 39 -20.85 -6.83 -5.07
N HIS A 40 -20.26 -6.11 -6.03
CA HIS A 40 -19.03 -6.52 -6.71
C HIS A 40 -17.83 -5.68 -6.25
N GLU A 41 -16.68 -6.34 -6.08
CA GLU A 41 -15.42 -5.69 -5.74
C GLU A 41 -14.76 -5.09 -7.01
N VAL A 42 -14.73 -3.76 -7.07
CA VAL A 42 -14.09 -3.01 -8.16
C VAL A 42 -12.77 -2.43 -7.64
N PRO A 43 -11.61 -2.72 -8.27
CA PRO A 43 -10.34 -2.18 -7.82
C PRO A 43 -10.32 -0.66 -7.99
N VAL A 44 -9.90 0.06 -6.96
CA VAL A 44 -9.75 1.53 -7.06
C VAL A 44 -8.54 1.88 -7.91
N LYS A 45 -8.73 2.83 -8.85
CA LYS A 45 -7.68 3.28 -9.78
C LYS A 45 -6.49 3.93 -9.06
N ASN A 46 -6.74 4.73 -8.01
CA ASN A 46 -5.69 5.40 -7.24
C ASN A 46 -5.66 4.87 -5.80
N MET A 47 -5.05 3.70 -5.62
CA MET A 47 -5.00 3.00 -4.34
C MET A 47 -4.36 3.83 -3.23
N TYR A 48 -3.25 4.54 -3.49
CA TYR A 48 -2.56 5.34 -2.47
C TYR A 48 -3.38 6.56 -2.04
N GLY A 49 -4.01 7.25 -2.99
CA GLY A 49 -4.87 8.40 -2.67
C GLY A 49 -6.09 8.00 -1.85
N GLU A 50 -6.74 6.90 -2.22
CA GLU A 50 -7.88 6.36 -1.47
C GLU A 50 -7.47 5.86 -0.09
N LEU A 51 -6.33 5.17 0.04
CA LEU A 51 -5.82 4.74 1.34
C LEU A 51 -5.55 5.92 2.26
N LYS A 52 -4.95 7.00 1.74
CA LYS A 52 -4.70 8.22 2.50
C LYS A 52 -6.01 8.84 2.99
N ARG A 53 -7.01 8.97 2.11
CA ARG A 53 -8.33 9.50 2.48
C ARG A 53 -9.01 8.65 3.55
N LEU A 54 -9.02 7.33 3.40
CA LEU A 54 -9.60 6.42 4.38
C LEU A 54 -8.83 6.45 5.71
N ASN A 55 -7.50 6.58 5.67
CA ASN A 55 -6.69 6.77 6.87
C ASN A 55 -7.00 8.09 7.58
N GLU A 56 -7.26 9.18 6.85
CA GLU A 56 -7.67 10.46 7.44
C GLU A 56 -9.08 10.37 8.04
N GLU A 57 -10.01 9.69 7.35
CA GLU A 57 -11.42 9.55 7.76
C GLU A 57 -11.59 8.69 9.02
N PHE A 58 -10.81 7.62 9.15
CA PHE A 58 -10.99 6.63 10.22
C PHE A 58 -9.78 6.45 11.14
N SER A 59 -8.69 7.21 10.91
CA SER A 59 -7.45 7.13 11.72
C SER A 59 -6.91 5.71 11.88
N PHE A 60 -6.97 4.87 10.83
CA PHE A 60 -6.57 3.45 10.91
C PHE A 60 -5.09 3.22 11.28
N GLY A 61 -4.23 4.24 11.19
CA GLY A 61 -2.80 4.11 11.48
C GLY A 61 -2.06 3.17 10.51
N ILE A 62 -2.62 2.89 9.33
CA ILE A 62 -1.99 2.02 8.34
C ILE A 62 -0.84 2.80 7.70
N GLU A 63 0.39 2.35 7.98
CA GLU A 63 1.60 2.84 7.33
C GLU A 63 1.52 2.53 5.83
N HIS A 64 1.23 3.56 5.04
CA HIS A 64 1.11 3.51 3.59
C HIS A 64 2.36 4.06 2.88
N GLU A 65 3.25 4.68 3.65
CA GLU A 65 4.60 5.06 3.23
C GLU A 65 5.61 4.47 4.21
N PRO A 66 6.76 3.95 3.75
CA PRO A 66 7.83 3.55 4.65
C PRO A 66 8.32 4.78 5.44
N LYS A 67 8.31 4.67 6.77
CA LYS A 67 8.75 5.73 7.71
C LYS A 67 10.16 6.27 7.42
N GLU A 68 11.01 5.44 6.83
CA GLU A 68 12.35 5.80 6.38
C GLU A 68 12.41 5.82 4.86
N ARG A 69 11.67 6.73 4.23
CA ARG A 69 11.96 7.08 2.84
C ARG A 69 13.26 7.88 2.86
N THR A 70 14.41 7.20 2.73
CA THR A 70 15.64 7.89 2.36
C THR A 70 15.37 8.55 1.02
N ARG A 71 15.12 9.87 1.02
CA ARG A 71 14.99 10.69 -0.19
C ARG A 71 16.37 10.78 -0.83
N LEU A 72 16.86 9.66 -1.35
CA LEU A 72 18.06 9.66 -2.17
C LEU A 72 17.68 10.38 -3.45
N ASN A 73 18.32 11.53 -3.71
CA ASN A 73 18.26 12.13 -5.04
C ASN A 73 18.71 11.07 -6.07
N THR A 74 18.24 11.14 -7.32
CA THR A 74 18.50 10.12 -8.37
C THR A 74 19.99 9.74 -8.49
N ARG A 75 20.88 10.69 -8.16
CA ARG A 75 22.34 10.54 -8.13
C ARG A 75 22.86 9.74 -6.92
N GLU A 76 22.23 9.87 -5.77
CA GLU A 76 22.55 9.12 -4.54
C GLU A 76 22.02 7.69 -4.62
N PHE A 77 20.84 7.48 -5.23
CA PHE A 77 20.29 6.15 -5.49
C PHE A 77 21.22 5.32 -6.38
N GLY A 78 21.78 5.93 -7.44
CA GLY A 78 22.75 5.26 -8.31
C GLY A 78 24.01 4.81 -7.56
N ARG A 79 24.53 5.63 -6.64
CA ARG A 79 25.73 5.29 -5.84
C ARG A 79 25.45 4.19 -4.82
N GLU A 80 24.34 4.26 -4.09
CA GLU A 80 23.91 3.23 -3.13
C GLU A 80 23.63 1.89 -3.84
N PHE A 81 22.95 1.92 -4.98
CA PHE A 81 22.63 0.73 -5.78
C PHE A 81 23.89 0.05 -6.33
N ILE A 82 24.82 0.83 -6.92
CA ILE A 82 26.10 0.33 -7.39
C ILE A 82 26.92 -0.25 -6.22
N ARG A 83 26.94 0.40 -5.05
CA ARG A 83 27.68 -0.10 -3.88
C ARG A 83 27.14 -1.44 -3.39
N ARG A 84 25.82 -1.62 -3.35
CA ARG A 84 25.19 -2.86 -2.85
C ARG A 84 25.26 -4.03 -3.83
N TYR A 85 25.25 -3.77 -5.15
CA TYR A 85 25.14 -4.84 -6.16
C TYR A 85 26.42 -5.11 -6.95
N LYS A 86 27.42 -4.21 -6.93
CA LYS A 86 28.69 -4.42 -7.67
C LYS A 86 29.77 -5.14 -6.83
N GLY A 87 29.42 -5.62 -5.64
CA GLY A 87 30.31 -6.33 -4.72
C GLY A 87 29.93 -7.80 -4.50
N ARG A 88 29.36 -8.47 -5.51
CA ARG A 88 29.11 -9.91 -5.51
C ARG A 88 29.74 -10.56 -6.72
#